data_AF-A0A931BQI4-F1
#
_entry.id   AF-A0A931BQI4-F1
#
_cell.length_a   1.000
_cell.length_b   1.000
_cell.length_c   1.000
_cell.angle_alpha   90.00
_cell.angle_beta   90.00
_cell.angle_gamma   90.00
#
_symmetry.space_group_name_H-M   'P 1'
#
loop_
_entity.id
_entity.type
_entity.pdbx_description
1 polymer ?
#
loop_
_entity_poly.entity_id
_entity_poly.type
_entity_poly.pdbx_seq_one_letter_code
_entity_poly.pdbx_strand_id
1 'polypeptide(L)'
;MSWSPQQDAALKTVADWLRRGDRQVFRLFGYAGTGKTTLARHIAEGVEGEVAFGAFTGKAASVLRAKGCSDASTIHSMIYRSRESDEGGPQFVLNRQSQAAKAALIVIDECSMVDEELGRDLLSFGQPVLVLGDPAQLPPVKGGGFFTEAEPDMMLTEVHRQAKDNPIVHMSMKVREGGKLEPGTYGESRVIRRREIDAATVMAADQVLVGLNKTRRLYNTRLRELNGYRDPMPAAGEKLVCLRNDKTKGLLNGSIWNIQTLRGIRNDFIRMDVTAEDDARGRAVEVVVHKAFFEGAEEDIPFVLRRESEEFTYGYALTVHKAQGSQWDDLVLFDESYAFREHRSRWLYTGLTRAAEKVTVVI
;
A
#
# COMPACT_ATOMS: atom_id res chain seq x y z
N MET A 1 19.11 -12.44 -17.79
CA MET A 1 18.48 -12.91 -16.54
C MET A 1 17.93 -14.31 -16.81
N SER A 2 18.10 -15.28 -15.91
CA SER A 2 17.51 -16.62 -16.09
C SER A 2 16.19 -16.67 -15.35
N TRP A 3 15.10 -16.97 -16.06
CA TRP A 3 13.78 -17.17 -15.47
C TRP A 3 13.66 -18.59 -14.89
N SER A 4 12.76 -18.78 -13.92
CA SER A 4 12.36 -20.13 -13.50
C SER A 4 11.43 -20.77 -14.55
N PRO A 5 11.30 -22.11 -14.59
CA PRO A 5 10.37 -22.77 -15.52
C PRO A 5 8.93 -22.26 -15.42
N GLN A 6 8.48 -21.91 -14.21
CA GLN A 6 7.14 -21.36 -13.97
C GLN A 6 7.01 -19.92 -14.50
N GLN A 7 8.07 -19.12 -14.37
CA GLN A 7 8.11 -17.76 -14.93
C GLN A 7 8.14 -17.79 -16.46
N ASP A 8 8.93 -18.68 -17.06
CA ASP A 8 8.94 -18.89 -18.51
C ASP A 8 7.57 -19.35 -19.03
N ALA A 9 6.90 -20.25 -18.31
CA ALA A 9 5.53 -20.65 -18.63
C ALA A 9 4.56 -19.45 -18.56
N ALA A 10 4.68 -18.61 -17.53
CA ALA A 10 3.85 -17.41 -17.39
C ALA A 10 4.06 -16.43 -18.56
N LEU A 11 5.32 -16.18 -18.95
CA LEU A 11 5.65 -15.32 -20.09
C LEU A 11 5.00 -15.83 -21.39
N LYS A 12 5.11 -17.13 -21.66
CA LYS A 12 4.51 -17.76 -22.85
C LYS A 12 2.99 -17.63 -22.83
N THR A 13 2.35 -17.95 -21.71
CA THR A 13 0.88 -17.90 -21.59
C THR A 13 0.35 -16.47 -21.74
N VAL A 14 1.02 -15.46 -21.16
CA VAL A 14 0.61 -14.06 -21.33
C VAL A 14 0.81 -13.60 -22.77
N ALA A 15 1.93 -13.95 -23.41
CA ALA A 15 2.18 -13.61 -24.81
C ALA A 15 1.14 -14.24 -25.75
N ASP A 16 0.74 -15.49 -25.51
CA ASP A 16 -0.30 -16.16 -26.26
C ASP A 16 -1.67 -15.53 -26.05
N TRP A 17 -2.01 -15.13 -24.81
CA TRP A 17 -3.23 -14.39 -24.50
C TRP A 17 -3.31 -13.06 -25.25
N LEU A 18 -2.24 -12.26 -25.21
CA LEU A 18 -2.16 -10.99 -25.96
C LEU A 18 -2.35 -11.20 -27.46
N ARG A 19 -1.75 -12.25 -28.03
CA ARG A 19 -1.86 -12.55 -29.47
C ARG A 19 -3.27 -13.00 -29.87
N ARG A 20 -3.97 -13.75 -29.01
CA ARG A 20 -5.32 -14.24 -29.28
C ARG A 20 -6.36 -13.13 -29.18
N GLY A 21 -6.24 -12.25 -28.19
CA GLY A 21 -7.18 -11.15 -27.96
C GLY A 21 -8.62 -11.61 -27.67
N ASP A 22 -8.81 -12.85 -27.23
CA ASP A 22 -10.11 -13.49 -27.00
C ASP A 22 -10.74 -13.12 -25.64
N ARG A 23 -9.93 -12.66 -24.69
CA ARG A 23 -10.35 -12.22 -23.36
C ARG A 23 -9.69 -10.91 -22.99
N GLN A 24 -10.43 -10.02 -22.34
CA GLN A 24 -9.89 -8.72 -21.93
C GLN A 24 -8.94 -8.79 -20.73
N VAL A 25 -9.13 -9.74 -19.80
CA VAL A 25 -8.41 -9.78 -18.52
C VAL A 25 -7.57 -11.05 -18.42
N PHE A 26 -6.31 -10.88 -18.03
CA PHE A 26 -5.42 -11.96 -17.62
C PHE A 26 -4.98 -11.79 -16.17
N ARG A 27 -5.16 -12.83 -15.35
CA ARG A 27 -4.82 -12.86 -13.93
C ARG A 27 -3.51 -13.60 -13.71
N LEU A 28 -2.44 -12.85 -13.50
CA LEU A 28 -1.13 -13.39 -13.10
C LEU A 28 -0.98 -13.21 -11.58
N PHE A 29 -1.37 -14.23 -10.83
CA PHE A 29 -1.26 -14.21 -9.38
C PHE A 29 0.02 -14.88 -8.90
N GLY A 30 0.39 -14.58 -7.68
CA GLY A 30 1.52 -15.23 -7.04
C GLY A 30 1.79 -14.66 -5.67
N TYR A 31 2.48 -15.42 -4.84
CA TYR A 31 2.83 -15.01 -3.50
C TYR A 31 3.88 -13.88 -3.49
N ALA A 32 4.15 -13.30 -2.32
CA ALA A 32 5.24 -12.35 -2.14
C ALA A 32 6.57 -13.01 -2.53
N GLY A 33 7.43 -12.27 -3.25
CA GLY A 33 8.74 -12.79 -3.66
C GLY A 33 8.76 -13.73 -4.87
N THR A 34 7.65 -13.94 -5.58
CA THR A 34 7.61 -14.79 -6.81
C THR A 34 7.96 -14.05 -8.10
N GLY A 35 8.27 -12.76 -8.03
CA GLY A 35 8.76 -11.97 -9.17
C GLY A 35 7.69 -11.38 -10.10
N LYS A 36 6.43 -11.28 -9.68
CA LYS A 36 5.30 -10.74 -10.47
C LYS A 36 5.63 -9.41 -11.18
N THR A 37 6.10 -8.41 -10.45
CA THR A 37 6.42 -7.09 -11.01
C THR A 37 7.57 -7.17 -12.03
N THR A 38 8.58 -8.01 -11.79
CA THR A 38 9.71 -8.21 -12.70
C THR A 38 9.25 -8.85 -14.01
N LEU A 39 8.36 -9.85 -13.93
CA LEU A 39 7.72 -10.47 -15.09
C LEU A 39 6.88 -9.45 -15.88
N ALA A 40 6.04 -8.67 -15.19
CA ALA A 40 5.17 -7.69 -15.83
C ALA A 40 5.95 -6.61 -16.57
N ARG A 41 7.09 -6.16 -16.02
CA ARG A 41 8.02 -5.25 -16.70
C ARG A 41 8.58 -5.88 -17.97
N HIS A 42 9.00 -7.14 -17.91
CA HIS A 42 9.52 -7.84 -19.08
C HIS A 42 8.45 -8.08 -20.16
N ILE A 43 7.22 -8.38 -19.76
CA ILE A 43 6.07 -8.48 -20.68
C ILE A 43 5.86 -7.13 -21.38
N ALA A 44 5.87 -6.03 -20.63
CA ALA A 44 5.66 -4.69 -21.17
C ALA A 44 6.73 -4.28 -22.19
N GLU A 45 8.00 -4.68 -22.00
CA GLU A 45 9.08 -4.46 -22.97
C GLU A 45 8.81 -5.12 -24.33
N GLY A 46 8.01 -6.20 -24.36
CA GLY A 46 7.67 -6.96 -25.56
C GLY A 46 6.36 -6.55 -26.25
N VAL A 47 5.63 -5.57 -25.71
CA VAL A 47 4.37 -5.09 -26.31
C VAL A 47 4.65 -3.99 -27.33
N GLU A 48 4.10 -4.11 -28.53
CA GLU A 48 4.11 -3.04 -29.52
C GLU A 48 3.06 -1.98 -29.14
N GLY A 49 3.52 -0.88 -28.52
CA GLY A 49 2.67 0.25 -28.14
C GLY A 49 2.93 0.73 -26.70
N GLU A 50 2.09 1.66 -26.23
CA GLU A 50 2.19 2.17 -24.86
C GLU A 50 1.62 1.17 -23.86
N VAL A 51 2.35 0.92 -22.77
CA VAL A 51 1.87 0.11 -21.64
C VAL A 51 1.60 1.01 -20.44
N ALA A 52 0.37 1.02 -19.95
CA ALA A 52 -0.02 1.82 -18.79
C ALA A 52 0.07 0.99 -17.51
N PHE A 53 0.96 1.38 -16.59
CA PHE A 53 1.08 0.75 -15.28
C PHE A 53 0.19 1.44 -14.24
N GLY A 54 -0.56 0.66 -13.48
CA GLY A 54 -1.51 1.11 -12.48
C GLY A 54 -1.35 0.35 -11.16
N ALA A 55 -1.71 1.00 -10.06
CA ALA A 55 -1.91 0.33 -8.77
C ALA A 55 -3.07 0.97 -7.99
N PHE A 56 -3.57 0.29 -6.97
CA PHE A 56 -4.65 0.84 -6.15
C PHE A 56 -4.22 2.09 -5.36
N THR A 57 -3.06 2.03 -4.69
CA THR A 57 -2.54 3.12 -3.84
C THR A 57 -1.42 3.91 -4.52
N GLY A 58 -1.26 5.17 -4.11
CA GLY A 58 -0.16 6.03 -4.58
C GLY A 58 1.22 5.49 -4.23
N LYS A 59 1.35 4.86 -3.04
CA LYS A 59 2.60 4.22 -2.60
C LYS A 59 2.94 3.00 -3.44
N ALA A 60 1.97 2.13 -3.74
CA ALA A 60 2.19 1.00 -4.65
C ALA A 60 2.62 1.48 -6.05
N ALA A 61 1.97 2.52 -6.59
CA ALA A 61 2.40 3.14 -7.85
C ALA A 61 3.83 3.71 -7.77
N SER A 62 4.23 4.28 -6.62
CA SER A 62 5.60 4.75 -6.40
C SER A 62 6.63 3.62 -6.37
N VAL A 63 6.30 2.48 -5.75
CA VAL A 63 7.14 1.28 -5.77
C VAL A 63 7.30 0.74 -7.20
N LEU A 64 6.24 0.76 -8.01
CA LEU A 64 6.33 0.43 -9.44
C LEU A 64 7.29 1.35 -10.19
N ARG A 65 7.21 2.67 -9.96
CA ARG A 65 8.14 3.64 -10.56
C ARG A 65 9.59 3.38 -10.16
N ALA A 66 9.84 3.10 -8.88
CA ALA A 66 11.18 2.75 -8.38
C ALA A 66 11.73 1.46 -9.01
N LYS A 67 10.84 0.54 -9.42
CA LYS A 67 11.19 -0.70 -10.14
C LYS A 67 11.30 -0.53 -11.66
N GLY A 68 11.26 0.71 -12.17
CA GLY A 68 11.48 1.03 -13.58
C GLY A 68 10.21 1.24 -14.41
N CYS A 69 9.01 1.17 -13.82
CA CYS A 69 7.75 1.52 -14.49
C CYS A 69 7.50 3.03 -14.35
N SER A 70 8.27 3.88 -15.04
CA SER A 70 8.35 5.34 -14.86
C SER A 70 7.00 6.06 -14.77
N ASP A 71 6.03 5.64 -15.58
CA ASP A 71 4.73 6.30 -15.71
C ASP A 71 3.62 5.65 -14.88
N ALA A 72 3.99 4.75 -13.95
CA ALA A 72 3.01 4.10 -13.10
C ALA A 72 2.21 5.10 -12.26
N SER A 73 0.88 4.97 -12.27
CA SER A 73 -0.04 5.85 -11.54
C SER A 73 -1.03 5.06 -10.69
N THR A 74 -1.87 5.75 -9.91
CA THR A 74 -3.05 5.07 -9.34
C THR A 74 -4.06 4.76 -10.43
N ILE A 75 -4.86 3.69 -10.29
CA ILE A 75 -5.96 3.38 -11.22
C ILE A 75 -6.90 4.59 -11.34
N HIS A 76 -7.24 5.20 -10.20
CA HIS A 76 -8.06 6.41 -10.17
C HIS A 76 -7.50 7.55 -11.03
N SER A 77 -6.19 7.79 -10.96
CA SER A 77 -5.54 8.82 -11.79
C SER A 77 -5.44 8.44 -13.25
N MET A 78 -5.39 7.14 -13.54
CA MET A 78 -5.31 6.59 -14.88
C MET A 78 -6.64 6.71 -15.62
N ILE A 79 -7.78 6.50 -14.94
CA ILE A 79 -9.08 6.37 -15.60
C ILE A 79 -10.04 7.53 -15.35
N TYR A 80 -9.87 8.32 -14.27
CA TYR A 80 -10.75 9.45 -13.97
C TYR A 80 -10.10 10.80 -14.20
N ARG A 81 -10.95 11.81 -14.44
CA ARG A 81 -10.64 13.22 -14.28
C ARG A 81 -11.60 13.85 -13.28
N SER A 82 -11.11 14.86 -12.54
CA SER A 82 -11.96 15.64 -11.65
C SER A 82 -12.76 16.65 -12.47
N ARG A 83 -14.05 16.79 -12.17
CA ARG A 83 -14.94 17.85 -12.66
C ARG A 83 -15.62 18.49 -11.45
N GLU A 84 -15.86 19.79 -11.48
CA GLU A 84 -16.69 20.42 -10.45
C GLU A 84 -18.15 20.03 -10.67
N SER A 85 -18.81 19.58 -9.60
CA SER A 85 -20.25 19.33 -9.59
C SER A 85 -21.03 20.61 -9.27
N ASP A 86 -22.28 20.67 -9.75
CA ASP A 86 -23.19 21.78 -9.48
C ASP A 86 -23.54 21.92 -7.98
N GLU A 87 -23.36 20.86 -7.20
CA GLU A 87 -23.57 20.84 -5.74
C GLU A 87 -22.31 21.21 -4.93
N GLY A 88 -21.23 21.63 -5.59
CA GLY A 88 -20.01 22.09 -4.91
C GLY A 88 -19.16 20.95 -4.35
N GLY A 89 -18.74 20.02 -5.21
CA GLY A 89 -17.75 18.98 -4.87
C GLY A 89 -17.01 18.45 -6.10
N PRO A 90 -15.84 17.80 -5.94
CA PRO A 90 -15.19 17.12 -7.04
C PRO A 90 -15.97 15.85 -7.41
N GLN A 91 -16.54 15.83 -8.61
CA GLN A 91 -17.07 14.62 -9.23
C GLN A 91 -15.98 13.97 -10.08
N PHE A 92 -15.72 12.69 -9.83
CA PHE A 92 -14.84 11.91 -10.69
C PHE A 92 -15.65 11.34 -11.85
N VAL A 93 -15.23 11.67 -13.06
CA VAL A 93 -15.84 11.16 -14.29
C VAL A 93 -14.80 10.45 -15.13
N LEU A 94 -15.20 9.40 -15.82
CA LEU A 94 -14.31 8.63 -16.69
C LEU A 94 -13.66 9.55 -17.73
N ASN A 95 -12.35 9.47 -17.82
CA ASN A 95 -11.55 10.18 -18.80
C ASN A 95 -11.29 9.27 -20.01
N ARG A 96 -12.22 9.28 -20.97
CA ARG A 96 -12.12 8.49 -22.22
C ARG A 96 -10.93 8.87 -23.12
N GLN A 97 -10.19 9.92 -22.78
CA GLN A 97 -8.98 10.35 -23.49
C GLN A 97 -7.69 10.08 -22.69
N SER A 98 -7.79 9.36 -21.57
CA SER A 98 -6.65 9.07 -20.70
C SER A 98 -5.66 8.09 -21.32
N GLN A 99 -4.52 7.90 -20.64
CA GLN A 99 -3.54 6.88 -21.01
C GLN A 99 -4.15 5.47 -21.13
N ALA A 100 -5.15 5.15 -20.30
CA ALA A 100 -5.84 3.85 -20.39
C ALA A 100 -6.56 3.65 -21.72
N ALA A 101 -7.06 4.71 -22.36
CA ALA A 101 -7.74 4.61 -23.65
C ALA A 101 -6.79 4.39 -24.83
N LYS A 102 -5.49 4.70 -24.66
CA LYS A 102 -4.47 4.64 -25.71
C LYS A 102 -3.50 3.46 -25.54
N ALA A 103 -3.49 2.85 -24.36
CA ALA A 103 -2.56 1.78 -24.02
C ALA A 103 -2.86 0.51 -24.81
N ALA A 104 -1.82 -0.11 -25.37
CA ALA A 104 -1.89 -1.45 -25.96
C ALA A 104 -2.05 -2.53 -24.88
N LEU A 105 -1.60 -2.24 -23.66
CA LEU A 105 -1.76 -3.09 -22.48
C LEU A 105 -1.86 -2.22 -21.23
N ILE A 106 -2.80 -2.55 -20.34
CA ILE A 106 -2.85 -2.01 -18.99
C ILE A 106 -2.34 -3.08 -18.01
N VAL A 107 -1.40 -2.73 -17.15
CA VAL A 107 -0.88 -3.60 -16.10
C VAL A 107 -1.28 -3.04 -14.74
N ILE A 108 -2.02 -3.81 -13.94
CA ILE A 108 -2.44 -3.41 -12.59
C ILE A 108 -1.73 -4.26 -11.54
N ASP A 109 -0.92 -3.64 -10.68
CA ASP A 109 -0.33 -4.29 -9.50
C ASP A 109 -1.19 -4.09 -8.25
N GLU A 110 -1.03 -5.00 -7.27
CA GLU A 110 -1.82 -5.05 -6.03
C GLU A 110 -3.34 -5.03 -6.29
N CYS A 111 -3.81 -5.86 -7.23
CA CYS A 111 -5.21 -5.87 -7.67
C CYS A 111 -6.20 -6.38 -6.62
N SER A 112 -5.72 -6.89 -5.48
CA SER A 112 -6.54 -7.34 -4.35
C SER A 112 -7.38 -6.22 -3.74
N MET A 113 -6.96 -4.97 -3.91
CA MET A 113 -7.64 -3.81 -3.34
C MET A 113 -8.67 -3.16 -4.30
N VAL A 114 -8.82 -3.69 -5.51
CA VAL A 114 -9.74 -3.15 -6.51
C VAL A 114 -11.15 -3.66 -6.25
N ASP A 115 -12.10 -2.75 -6.02
CA ASP A 115 -13.51 -3.06 -5.85
C ASP A 115 -14.25 -3.19 -7.20
N GLU A 116 -15.54 -3.57 -7.13
CA GLU A 116 -16.37 -3.86 -8.30
C GLU A 116 -16.59 -2.65 -9.22
N GLU A 117 -16.78 -1.46 -8.65
CA GLU A 117 -17.00 -0.23 -9.40
C GLU A 117 -15.74 0.16 -10.18
N LEU A 118 -14.61 0.28 -9.48
CA LEU A 118 -13.33 0.63 -10.09
C LEU A 118 -12.88 -0.38 -11.13
N GLY A 119 -13.14 -1.67 -10.87
CA GLY A 119 -12.87 -2.77 -11.79
C GLY A 119 -13.68 -2.66 -13.08
N ARG A 120 -14.99 -2.46 -13.00
CA ARG A 120 -15.87 -2.26 -14.18
C ARG A 120 -15.47 -1.04 -14.98
N ASP A 121 -15.18 0.06 -14.30
CA ASP A 121 -14.78 1.31 -14.92
C ASP A 121 -13.47 1.18 -15.68
N LEU A 122 -12.49 0.46 -15.11
CA LEU A 122 -11.24 0.12 -15.81
C LEU A 122 -11.48 -0.74 -17.06
N LEU A 123 -12.31 -1.77 -16.96
CA LEU A 123 -12.62 -2.64 -18.10
C LEU A 123 -13.43 -1.92 -19.19
N SER A 124 -14.16 -0.86 -18.86
CA SER A 124 -14.95 -0.08 -19.82
C SER A 124 -14.11 0.59 -20.93
N PHE A 125 -12.79 0.64 -20.80
CA PHE A 125 -11.85 1.15 -21.81
C PHE A 125 -11.56 0.15 -22.95
N GLY A 126 -11.97 -1.12 -22.79
CA GLY A 126 -11.84 -2.14 -23.83
C GLY A 126 -10.41 -2.63 -24.10
N GLN A 127 -9.40 -2.12 -23.39
CA GLN A 127 -8.01 -2.54 -23.57
C GLN A 127 -7.72 -3.85 -22.83
N PRO A 128 -6.72 -4.64 -23.28
CA PRO A 128 -6.20 -5.77 -22.53
C PRO A 128 -5.70 -5.33 -21.14
N VAL A 129 -6.06 -6.08 -20.10
CA VAL A 129 -5.69 -5.80 -18.71
C VAL A 129 -4.99 -7.01 -18.09
N LEU A 130 -3.70 -6.88 -17.82
CA LEU A 130 -2.92 -7.81 -17.01
C LEU A 130 -3.01 -7.39 -15.55
N VAL A 131 -3.63 -8.22 -14.70
CA VAL A 131 -3.73 -7.95 -13.27
C VAL A 131 -2.77 -8.85 -12.48
N LEU A 132 -1.99 -8.22 -11.61
CA LEU A 132 -1.06 -8.86 -10.69
C LEU A 132 -1.66 -8.81 -9.29
N GLY A 133 -1.72 -9.97 -8.65
CA GLY A 133 -2.34 -10.11 -7.34
C GLY A 133 -1.66 -11.14 -6.47
N ASP A 134 -1.91 -11.03 -5.18
CA ASP A 134 -1.54 -12.05 -4.21
C ASP A 134 -2.80 -12.50 -3.45
N PRO A 135 -3.33 -13.71 -3.70
CA PRO A 135 -4.56 -14.18 -3.08
C PRO A 135 -4.43 -14.44 -1.57
N ALA A 136 -3.20 -14.44 -1.04
CA ALA A 136 -2.94 -14.56 0.39
C ALA A 136 -2.94 -13.20 1.11
N GLN A 137 -2.94 -12.07 0.39
CA GLN A 137 -3.10 -10.75 1.00
C GLN A 137 -4.55 -10.47 1.42
N LEU A 138 -4.71 -9.46 2.28
CA LEU A 138 -6.01 -8.95 2.69
C LEU A 138 -6.84 -8.43 1.50
N PRO A 139 -8.14 -8.75 1.45
CA PRO A 139 -9.08 -8.15 0.50
C PRO A 139 -9.38 -6.68 0.88
N PRO A 140 -10.17 -5.95 0.06
CA PRO A 140 -10.61 -4.61 0.41
C PRO A 140 -11.44 -4.63 1.71
N VAL A 141 -11.46 -3.51 2.44
CA VAL A 141 -12.19 -3.38 3.71
C VAL A 141 -13.72 -3.49 3.53
N LYS A 142 -14.23 -3.14 2.34
CA LYS A 142 -15.64 -3.24 1.97
C LYS A 142 -15.74 -3.97 0.62
N GLY A 143 -16.66 -4.92 0.53
CA GLY A 143 -16.88 -5.71 -0.67
C GLY A 143 -15.79 -6.77 -0.92
N GLY A 144 -15.86 -7.39 -2.08
CA GLY A 144 -14.87 -8.33 -2.59
C GLY A 144 -13.84 -7.66 -3.50
N GLY A 145 -12.69 -8.30 -3.68
CA GLY A 145 -11.70 -7.86 -4.67
C GLY A 145 -12.12 -8.32 -6.07
N PHE A 146 -12.51 -7.38 -6.94
CA PHE A 146 -13.11 -7.64 -8.26
C PHE A 146 -12.30 -8.62 -9.11
N PHE A 147 -10.97 -8.50 -9.09
CA PHE A 147 -10.10 -9.39 -9.85
C PHE A 147 -9.77 -10.69 -9.11
N THR A 148 -9.69 -10.65 -7.78
CA THR A 148 -9.20 -11.74 -6.93
C THR A 148 -10.26 -12.75 -6.49
N GLU A 149 -11.54 -12.48 -6.75
CA GLU A 149 -12.62 -13.45 -6.53
C GLU A 149 -12.68 -14.55 -7.60
N ALA A 150 -12.02 -14.33 -8.75
CA ALA A 150 -11.89 -15.32 -9.80
C ALA A 150 -10.54 -16.05 -9.72
N GLU A 151 -10.50 -17.29 -10.20
CA GLU A 151 -9.27 -18.08 -10.26
C GLU A 151 -8.21 -17.41 -11.16
N PRO A 152 -6.92 -17.50 -10.78
CA PRO A 152 -5.84 -17.00 -11.63
C PRO A 152 -5.71 -17.80 -12.92
N ASP A 153 -5.43 -17.11 -14.02
CA ASP A 153 -5.05 -17.74 -15.28
C ASP A 153 -3.61 -18.33 -15.18
N MET A 154 -2.77 -17.75 -14.33
CA MET A 154 -1.46 -18.29 -13.96
C MET A 154 -1.15 -17.97 -12.50
N MET A 155 -0.75 -18.99 -11.73
CA MET A 155 -0.32 -18.84 -10.33
C MET A 155 1.17 -19.13 -10.19
N LEU A 156 1.93 -18.12 -9.77
CA LEU A 156 3.33 -18.25 -9.41
C LEU A 156 3.45 -18.70 -7.95
N THR A 157 4.05 -19.86 -7.74
CA THR A 157 4.20 -20.49 -6.43
C THR A 157 5.67 -20.62 -6.03
N GLU A 158 6.60 -20.64 -7.00
CA GLU A 158 8.02 -20.70 -6.73
C GLU A 158 8.58 -19.33 -6.35
N VAL A 159 9.09 -19.23 -5.12
CA VAL A 159 9.83 -18.06 -4.65
C VAL A 159 11.25 -18.09 -5.24
N HIS A 160 11.75 -16.93 -5.68
CA HIS A 160 13.11 -16.80 -6.21
C HIS A 160 14.16 -17.37 -5.27
N ARG A 161 15.23 -17.96 -5.82
CA ARG A 161 16.31 -18.59 -5.03
C ARG A 161 16.92 -17.62 -4.01
N GLN A 162 17.07 -16.33 -4.31
CA GLN A 162 17.56 -15.32 -3.34
C GLN A 162 16.58 -15.07 -2.16
N ALA A 163 15.29 -15.34 -2.35
CA ALA A 163 14.25 -15.18 -1.34
C ALA A 163 13.87 -16.50 -0.65
N LYS A 164 14.42 -17.65 -1.10
CA LYS A 164 14.20 -18.95 -0.45
C LYS A 164 14.84 -19.01 0.94
N ASP A 165 15.95 -18.32 1.17
CA ASP A 165 16.61 -18.27 2.49
C ASP A 165 16.11 -17.09 3.35
N ASN A 166 15.15 -16.30 2.86
CA ASN A 166 14.62 -15.16 3.59
C ASN A 166 13.65 -15.63 4.69
N PRO A 167 13.91 -15.33 5.97
CA PRO A 167 13.08 -15.78 7.09
C PRO A 167 11.64 -15.26 7.00
N ILE A 168 11.43 -14.04 6.49
CA ILE A 168 10.11 -13.43 6.35
C ILE A 168 9.25 -14.25 5.38
N VAL A 169 9.85 -14.73 4.28
CA VAL A 169 9.16 -15.61 3.32
C VAL A 169 8.75 -16.92 4.00
N HIS A 170 9.65 -17.57 4.75
CA HIS A 170 9.29 -18.80 5.45
C HIS A 170 8.18 -18.58 6.49
N MET A 171 8.26 -17.49 7.26
CA MET A 171 7.24 -17.11 8.23
C MET A 171 5.89 -16.86 7.54
N SER A 172 5.87 -16.13 6.42
CA SER A 172 4.64 -15.84 5.68
C SER A 172 4.03 -17.10 5.07
N MET A 173 4.85 -18.00 4.52
CA MET A 173 4.40 -19.29 3.99
C MET A 173 3.78 -20.17 5.08
N LYS A 174 4.42 -20.26 6.25
CA LYS A 174 3.90 -21.00 7.41
C LYS A 174 2.53 -20.47 7.84
N VAL A 175 2.38 -19.15 7.94
CA VAL A 175 1.11 -18.51 8.33
C VAL A 175 0.02 -18.76 7.29
N ARG A 176 0.36 -18.65 6.01
CA ARG A 176 -0.58 -18.90 4.90
C ARG A 176 -1.12 -20.33 4.93
N GLU A 177 -0.27 -21.30 5.25
CA GLU A 177 -0.63 -22.72 5.35
C GLU A 177 -1.38 -23.07 6.65
N GLY A 178 -1.75 -22.06 7.46
CA GLY A 178 -2.50 -22.24 8.70
C GLY A 178 -1.62 -22.52 9.92
N GLY A 179 -0.30 -22.53 9.74
CA GLY A 179 0.66 -22.67 10.83
C GLY A 179 0.70 -21.44 11.75
N LYS A 180 1.12 -21.66 13.00
CA LYS A 180 1.34 -20.60 13.98
C LYS A 180 2.82 -20.21 14.04
N LEU A 181 3.08 -18.93 14.28
CA LEU A 181 4.42 -18.45 14.62
C LEU A 181 4.67 -18.73 16.09
N GLU A 182 5.81 -19.35 16.40
CA GLU A 182 6.19 -19.67 17.76
C GLU A 182 7.27 -18.68 18.22
N PRO A 183 7.34 -18.31 19.50
CA PRO A 183 8.42 -17.48 20.00
C PRO A 183 9.80 -18.05 19.66
N GLY A 184 10.69 -17.21 19.14
CA GLY A 184 12.02 -17.62 18.70
C GLY A 184 12.64 -16.66 17.68
N THR A 185 13.87 -17.00 17.29
CA THR A 185 14.65 -16.26 16.29
C THR A 185 14.53 -16.94 14.93
N TYR A 186 14.32 -16.14 13.89
CA TYR A 186 14.14 -16.54 12.50
C TYR A 186 15.10 -15.70 11.64
N GLY A 187 16.37 -16.09 11.58
CA GLY A 187 17.42 -15.24 10.99
C GLY A 187 17.51 -13.90 11.75
N GLU A 188 17.44 -12.79 11.03
CA GLU A 188 17.36 -11.42 11.60
C GLU A 188 15.97 -11.06 12.16
N SER A 189 14.95 -11.88 11.86
CA SER A 189 13.59 -11.69 12.35
C SER A 189 13.37 -12.44 13.66
N ARG A 190 12.35 -12.06 14.42
CA ARG A 190 12.00 -12.74 15.68
C ARG A 190 10.51 -12.69 15.97
N VAL A 191 10.06 -13.68 16.73
CA VAL A 191 8.73 -13.74 17.32
C VAL A 191 8.92 -13.68 18.83
N ILE A 192 8.29 -12.71 19.47
CA ILE A 192 8.43 -12.47 20.91
C ILE A 192 7.06 -12.33 21.55
N ARG A 193 6.96 -12.57 22.86
CA ARG A 193 5.73 -12.30 23.60
C ARG A 193 5.62 -10.81 23.94
N ARG A 194 4.39 -10.32 24.15
CA ARG A 194 4.13 -8.95 24.62
C ARG A 194 4.90 -8.48 25.87
N ARG A 195 5.38 -9.39 26.72
CA ARG A 195 6.17 -9.04 27.91
C ARG A 195 7.66 -8.83 27.62
N GLU A 196 8.11 -9.25 26.44
CA GLU A 196 9.51 -9.24 26.01
C GLU A 196 9.82 -8.04 25.11
N ILE A 197 8.80 -7.32 24.64
CA ILE A 197 8.98 -6.09 23.86
C ILE A 197 9.35 -4.92 24.78
N ASP A 198 10.38 -4.16 24.38
CA ASP A 198 10.80 -2.94 25.04
C ASP A 198 10.57 -1.70 24.15
N ALA A 199 10.60 -0.52 24.77
CA ALA A 199 10.40 0.75 24.06
C ALA A 199 11.49 1.00 23.01
N ALA A 200 12.73 0.61 23.30
CA ALA A 200 13.87 0.82 22.41
C ALA A 200 13.67 0.08 21.07
N THR A 201 13.22 -1.17 21.11
CA THR A 201 12.89 -1.97 19.92
C THR A 201 11.80 -1.29 19.08
N VAL A 202 10.72 -0.83 19.73
CA VAL A 202 9.60 -0.23 18.99
C VAL A 202 9.97 1.12 18.38
N MET A 203 10.80 1.91 19.07
CA MET A 203 11.27 3.22 18.59
C MET A 203 12.35 3.12 17.50
N ALA A 204 13.14 2.04 17.50
CA ALA A 204 14.19 1.82 16.51
C ALA A 204 13.67 1.27 15.17
N ALA A 205 12.46 0.68 15.16
CA ALA A 205 11.86 0.17 13.94
C ALA A 205 11.43 1.30 13.00
N ASP A 206 11.57 1.10 11.69
CA ASP A 206 11.13 2.08 10.69
C ASP A 206 9.63 2.31 10.78
N GLN A 207 8.88 1.23 11.04
CA GLN A 207 7.43 1.25 11.15
C GLN A 207 6.87 0.25 12.16
N VAL A 208 5.82 0.68 12.87
CA VAL A 208 4.98 -0.19 13.70
C VAL A 208 3.67 -0.49 12.99
N LEU A 209 3.30 -1.76 12.90
CA LEU A 209 2.02 -2.23 12.36
C LEU A 209 1.14 -2.88 13.42
N VAL A 210 -0.14 -2.54 13.35
CA VAL A 210 -1.20 -3.04 14.23
C VAL A 210 -2.44 -3.41 13.40
N GLY A 211 -3.45 -4.03 14.00
CA GLY A 211 -4.68 -4.41 13.30
C GLY A 211 -5.74 -3.32 13.35
N LEU A 212 -6.04 -2.83 14.54
CA LEU A 212 -7.22 -2.00 14.81
C LEU A 212 -6.90 -0.50 14.83
N ASN A 213 -7.84 0.34 14.41
CA ASN A 213 -7.71 1.80 14.53
C ASN A 213 -7.60 2.27 15.99
N LYS A 214 -8.29 1.60 16.92
CA LYS A 214 -8.16 1.86 18.36
C LYS A 214 -6.73 1.62 18.84
N THR A 215 -6.14 0.49 18.46
CA THR A 215 -4.75 0.14 18.77
C THR A 215 -3.79 1.13 18.09
N ARG A 216 -4.06 1.50 16.83
CA ARG A 216 -3.26 2.49 16.10
C ARG A 216 -3.20 3.82 16.85
N ARG A 217 -4.34 4.34 17.32
CA ARG A 217 -4.41 5.58 18.11
C ARG A 217 -3.62 5.44 19.41
N LEU A 218 -3.82 4.35 20.15
CA LEU A 218 -3.11 4.07 21.40
C LEU A 218 -1.58 4.04 21.22
N TYR A 219 -1.07 3.31 20.22
CA TYR A 219 0.36 3.20 19.96
C TYR A 219 0.96 4.52 19.46
N ASN A 220 0.23 5.28 18.64
CA ASN A 220 0.68 6.62 18.26
C ASN A 220 0.82 7.51 19.50
N THR A 221 -0.17 7.59 20.38
CA THR A 221 -0.06 8.35 21.64
C THR A 221 1.14 7.90 22.48
N ARG A 222 1.32 6.59 22.67
CA ARG A 222 2.43 6.06 23.47
C ARG A 222 3.80 6.33 22.85
N LEU A 223 3.94 6.20 21.53
CA LEU A 223 5.20 6.48 20.84
C LEU A 223 5.54 7.96 20.86
N ARG A 224 4.54 8.84 20.81
CA ARG A 224 4.72 10.28 21.02
C ARG A 224 5.24 10.58 22.42
N GLU A 225 4.62 10.01 23.45
CA GLU A 225 5.06 10.19 24.85
C GLU A 225 6.50 9.71 25.08
N LEU A 226 6.88 8.57 24.48
CA LEU A 226 8.24 8.04 24.54
C LEU A 226 9.26 8.94 23.83
N ASN A 227 8.84 9.66 22.79
CA ASN A 227 9.65 10.70 22.14
C ASN A 227 9.58 12.06 22.85
N GLY A 228 8.93 12.15 24.01
CA GLY A 228 8.84 13.38 24.81
C GLY A 228 7.67 14.29 24.44
N TYR A 229 6.82 13.91 23.49
CA TYR A 229 5.64 14.69 23.08
C TYR A 229 4.42 14.31 23.93
N ARG A 230 4.01 15.23 24.81
CA ARG A 230 2.83 15.05 25.69
C ARG A 230 1.62 15.86 25.27
N ASP A 231 1.83 16.89 24.44
CA ASP A 231 0.74 17.69 23.89
C ASP A 231 -0.03 16.87 22.84
N PRO A 232 -1.38 16.85 22.83
CA PRO A 232 -2.15 16.20 21.78
C PRO A 232 -1.91 16.76 20.38
N MET A 233 -1.48 18.02 20.27
CA MET A 233 -1.15 18.68 19.01
C MET A 233 0.23 18.26 18.49
N PRO A 234 0.43 18.24 17.17
CA PRO A 234 1.70 17.88 16.57
C PRO A 234 2.81 18.86 16.95
N ALA A 235 4.05 18.37 16.96
CA ALA A 235 5.31 19.09 17.18
C ALA A 235 6.26 18.94 15.97
N ALA A 236 7.22 19.84 15.81
CA ALA A 236 8.30 19.64 14.84
C ALA A 236 9.11 18.38 15.20
N GLY A 237 9.53 17.63 14.18
CA GLY A 237 10.20 16.34 14.33
C GLY A 237 9.25 15.13 14.38
N GLU A 238 7.92 15.34 14.43
CA GLU A 238 6.99 14.22 14.53
C GLU A 238 6.68 13.54 13.19
N LYS A 239 6.43 12.22 13.27
CA LYS A 239 6.05 11.38 12.13
C LYS A 239 4.54 11.38 11.89
N LEU A 240 4.14 11.71 10.67
CA LEU A 240 2.75 11.74 10.18
C LEU A 240 2.51 10.74 9.06
N VAL A 241 1.24 10.40 8.85
CA VAL A 241 0.76 9.68 7.67
C VAL A 241 -0.26 10.52 6.94
N CYS A 242 -0.09 10.61 5.61
CA CYS A 242 -1.05 11.27 4.74
C CYS A 242 -2.26 10.36 4.48
N LEU A 243 -3.47 10.88 4.61
CA LEU A 243 -4.73 10.13 4.49
C LEU A 243 -5.45 10.38 3.16
N ARG A 244 -5.03 11.38 2.39
CA ARG A 244 -5.67 11.77 1.12
C ARG A 244 -4.62 12.18 0.08
N ASN A 245 -4.86 11.79 -1.17
CA ASN A 245 -3.99 12.22 -2.26
C ASN A 245 -4.16 13.72 -2.55
N ASP A 246 -3.04 14.40 -2.84
CA ASP A 246 -3.01 15.74 -3.43
C ASP A 246 -1.95 15.77 -4.52
N LYS A 247 -2.37 15.86 -5.78
CA LYS A 247 -1.43 15.84 -6.92
C LYS A 247 -0.61 17.12 -7.04
N THR A 248 -1.16 18.26 -6.62
CA THR A 248 -0.49 19.55 -6.74
C THR A 248 0.69 19.64 -5.78
N LYS A 249 0.51 19.07 -4.58
CA LYS A 249 1.51 19.01 -3.51
C LYS A 249 2.33 17.70 -3.51
N GLY A 250 1.99 16.75 -4.37
CA GLY A 250 2.65 15.44 -4.44
C GLY A 250 2.35 14.51 -3.25
N LEU A 251 1.25 14.73 -2.54
CA LEU A 251 0.86 13.94 -1.38
C LEU A 251 0.18 12.65 -1.82
N LEU A 252 0.59 11.52 -1.22
CA LEU A 252 0.06 10.20 -1.52
C LEU A 252 -0.56 9.60 -0.26
N ASN A 253 -1.79 9.11 -0.34
CA ASN A 253 -2.43 8.39 0.77
C ASN A 253 -1.59 7.17 1.18
N GLY A 254 -1.32 7.08 2.49
CA GLY A 254 -0.48 6.06 3.10
C GLY A 254 1.02 6.39 3.16
N SER A 255 1.46 7.49 2.54
CA SER A 255 2.88 7.91 2.63
C SER A 255 3.20 8.53 3.99
N ILE A 256 4.43 8.32 4.45
CA ILE A 256 4.96 8.82 5.71
C ILE A 256 5.69 10.15 5.49
N TRP A 257 5.46 11.08 6.41
CA TRP A 257 6.00 12.43 6.38
C TRP A 257 6.53 12.82 7.75
N ASN A 258 7.58 13.64 7.79
CA ASN A 258 8.10 14.22 9.02
C ASN A 258 7.84 15.72 9.04
N ILE A 259 7.39 16.24 10.18
CA ILE A 259 7.20 17.68 10.36
C ILE A 259 8.57 18.35 10.50
N GLN A 260 8.93 19.21 9.57
CA GLN A 260 10.15 20.01 9.70
C GLN A 260 9.92 21.24 10.58
N THR A 261 8.84 21.98 10.31
CA THR A 261 8.55 23.23 11.02
C THR A 261 7.06 23.37 11.25
N LEU A 262 6.67 23.78 12.46
CA LEU A 262 5.32 24.26 12.74
C LEU A 262 5.26 25.77 12.55
N ARG A 263 4.40 26.21 11.62
CA ARG A 263 4.19 27.64 11.34
C ARG A 263 3.15 28.27 12.26
N GLY A 264 2.32 27.46 12.92
CA GLY A 264 1.36 27.89 13.94
C GLY A 264 -0.02 27.27 13.77
N ILE A 265 -0.90 27.57 14.73
CA ILE A 265 -2.29 27.13 14.74
C ILE A 265 -3.19 28.36 14.68
N ARG A 266 -4.16 28.37 13.75
CA ARG A 266 -5.14 29.45 13.60
C ARG A 266 -6.47 28.89 13.12
N ASN A 267 -7.56 29.28 13.78
CA ASN A 267 -8.92 28.88 13.42
C ASN A 267 -9.07 27.35 13.26
N ASP A 268 -8.54 26.57 14.22
CA ASP A 268 -8.51 25.10 14.21
C ASP A 268 -7.65 24.45 13.11
N PHE A 269 -6.97 25.23 12.27
CA PHE A 269 -6.01 24.72 11.30
C PHE A 269 -4.58 24.86 11.78
N ILE A 270 -3.80 23.81 11.55
CA ILE A 270 -2.37 23.71 11.86
C ILE A 270 -1.60 23.84 10.55
N ARG A 271 -0.78 24.88 10.43
CA ARG A 271 0.10 25.05 9.26
C ARG A 271 1.49 24.52 9.59
N MET A 272 2.02 23.67 8.71
CA MET A 272 3.29 23.00 8.91
C MET A 272 4.02 22.76 7.59
N ASP A 273 5.34 22.73 7.65
CA ASP A 273 6.19 22.26 6.57
C ASP A 273 6.54 20.80 6.84
N VAL A 274 6.27 19.93 5.88
CA VAL A 274 6.51 18.49 5.98
C VAL A 274 7.43 18.01 4.86
N THR A 275 8.23 16.98 5.15
CA THR A 275 9.04 16.28 4.16
C THR A 275 8.68 14.80 4.12
N ALA A 276 8.56 14.24 2.92
CA ALA A 276 8.32 12.81 2.75
C ALA A 276 9.52 12.02 3.27
N GLU A 277 9.26 10.92 3.97
CA GLU A 277 10.31 10.06 4.54
C GLU A 277 11.21 9.43 3.45
N ASP A 278 10.62 9.09 2.29
CA ASP A 278 11.33 8.49 1.16
C ASP A 278 11.95 9.51 0.19
N ASP A 279 11.76 10.83 0.39
CA ASP A 279 12.32 11.85 -0.50
C ASP A 279 13.74 12.21 -0.09
N ALA A 280 14.73 11.61 -0.76
CA ALA A 280 16.15 11.89 -0.55
C ALA A 280 16.54 13.36 -0.77
N ARG A 281 15.73 14.15 -1.49
CA ARG A 281 15.98 15.58 -1.70
C ARG A 281 15.48 16.44 -0.53
N GLY A 282 14.67 15.87 0.37
CA GLY A 282 14.14 16.55 1.54
C GLY A 282 13.32 17.80 1.20
N ARG A 283 12.56 17.79 0.09
CA ARG A 283 11.81 18.97 -0.32
C ARG A 283 10.63 19.20 0.62
N ALA A 284 10.70 20.30 1.38
CA ALA A 284 9.60 20.71 2.24
C ALA A 284 8.35 21.09 1.41
N VAL A 285 7.20 20.61 1.87
CA VAL A 285 5.87 20.90 1.32
C VAL A 285 5.05 21.55 2.43
N GLU A 286 4.45 22.71 2.14
CA GLU A 286 3.55 23.36 3.09
C GLU A 286 2.18 22.67 3.05
N VAL A 287 1.70 22.27 4.23
CA VAL A 287 0.37 21.68 4.43
C VAL A 287 -0.38 22.40 5.55
N VAL A 288 -1.70 22.41 5.43
CA VAL A 288 -2.66 23.00 6.35
C VAL A 288 -3.64 21.89 6.76
N VAL A 289 -3.61 21.52 8.04
CA VAL A 289 -4.33 20.34 8.54
C VAL A 289 -5.27 20.77 9.66
N HIS A 290 -6.54 20.41 9.57
CA HIS A 290 -7.50 20.64 10.63
C HIS A 290 -7.13 19.81 11.89
N LYS A 291 -7.12 20.44 13.06
CA LYS A 291 -6.64 19.82 14.32
C LYS A 291 -7.39 18.53 14.70
N ALA A 292 -8.64 18.40 14.28
CA ALA A 292 -9.48 17.24 14.56
C ALA A 292 -8.88 15.90 14.09
N PHE A 293 -8.01 15.90 13.06
CA PHE A 293 -7.28 14.69 12.64
C PHE A 293 -6.24 14.19 13.67
N PHE A 294 -5.82 15.06 14.58
CA PHE A 294 -4.93 14.74 15.71
C PHE A 294 -5.71 14.45 16.99
N GLU A 295 -6.94 14.97 17.10
CA GLU A 295 -7.85 14.73 18.23
C GLU A 295 -8.68 13.45 18.07
N GLY A 296 -8.72 12.87 16.87
CA GLY A 296 -9.52 11.69 16.55
C GLY A 296 -11.01 11.98 16.29
N ALA A 297 -11.32 13.23 15.93
CA ALA A 297 -12.65 13.76 15.62
C ALA A 297 -12.79 14.11 14.12
N GLU A 298 -12.05 13.42 13.26
CA GLU A 298 -12.02 13.68 11.81
C GLU A 298 -13.37 13.50 11.10
N GLU A 299 -14.29 12.73 11.69
CA GLU A 299 -15.63 12.50 11.18
C GLU A 299 -16.57 13.68 11.41
N ASP A 300 -16.27 14.52 12.40
CA ASP A 300 -17.10 15.67 12.80
C ASP A 300 -16.76 16.95 12.01
N ILE A 301 -15.73 16.91 11.15
CA ILE A 301 -15.28 18.07 10.37
C ILE A 301 -16.34 18.38 9.28
N PRO A 302 -16.91 19.60 9.25
CA PRO A 302 -17.79 20.03 8.17
C PRO A 302 -17.11 19.90 6.80
N PHE A 303 -17.85 19.43 5.80
CA PHE A 303 -17.32 19.16 4.45
C PHE A 303 -16.54 20.33 3.84
N VAL A 304 -17.04 21.56 4.01
CA VAL A 304 -16.41 22.79 3.50
C VAL A 304 -15.01 22.98 4.10
N LEU A 305 -14.89 22.85 5.43
CA LEU A 305 -13.59 22.98 6.12
C LEU A 305 -12.64 21.82 5.77
N ARG A 306 -13.18 20.62 5.58
CA ARG A 306 -12.40 19.44 5.17
C ARG A 306 -11.80 19.59 3.76
N ARG A 307 -12.47 20.34 2.87
CA ARG A 307 -11.94 20.64 1.52
C ARG A 307 -10.74 21.60 1.57
N GLU A 308 -10.70 22.49 2.56
CA GLU A 308 -9.59 23.43 2.77
C GLU A 308 -8.41 22.82 3.54
N SER A 309 -8.57 21.58 4.02
CA SER A 309 -7.57 20.84 4.78
C SER A 309 -6.91 19.77 3.92
N GLU A 310 -5.59 19.64 4.02
CA GLU A 310 -4.94 18.34 3.80
C GLU A 310 -5.26 17.39 4.96
N GLU A 311 -5.23 16.09 4.71
CA GLU A 311 -5.60 15.09 5.70
C GLU A 311 -4.34 14.36 6.18
N PHE A 312 -3.90 14.68 7.41
CA PHE A 312 -2.77 14.03 8.07
C PHE A 312 -3.12 13.66 9.50
N THR A 313 -2.60 12.54 9.96
CA THR A 313 -2.65 12.12 11.38
C THR A 313 -1.29 11.52 11.76
N TYR A 314 -1.11 11.13 13.03
CA TYR A 314 0.14 10.50 13.48
C TYR A 314 0.44 9.19 12.75
N GLY A 315 1.69 9.05 12.32
CA GLY A 315 2.19 7.97 11.45
C GLY A 315 3.14 6.97 12.12
N TYR A 316 3.44 7.12 13.41
CA TYR A 316 4.33 6.19 14.13
C TYR A 316 3.82 4.75 14.09
N ALA A 317 2.50 4.56 14.15
CA ALA A 317 1.86 3.27 13.96
C ALA A 317 0.79 3.33 12.86
N LEU A 318 0.75 2.30 12.01
CA LEU A 318 -0.23 2.11 10.94
C LEU A 318 -1.02 0.81 11.12
N THR A 319 -2.24 0.77 10.58
CA THR A 319 -2.93 -0.52 10.43
C THR A 319 -2.35 -1.30 9.25
N VAL A 320 -2.35 -2.63 9.33
CA VAL A 320 -1.89 -3.49 8.22
C VAL A 320 -2.61 -3.17 6.90
N HIS A 321 -3.91 -2.86 6.93
CA HIS A 321 -4.66 -2.42 5.75
C HIS A 321 -4.09 -1.14 5.12
N LYS A 322 -3.74 -0.13 5.94
CA LYS A 322 -3.13 1.12 5.44
C LYS A 322 -1.69 0.93 4.96
N ALA A 323 -1.04 -0.15 5.38
CA ALA A 323 0.32 -0.50 4.99
C ALA A 323 0.39 -1.29 3.67
N GLN A 324 -0.73 -1.68 3.06
CA GLN A 324 -0.73 -2.41 1.78
C GLN A 324 -0.11 -1.57 0.66
N GLY A 325 0.84 -2.16 -0.06
CA GLY A 325 1.65 -1.48 -1.08
C GLY A 325 2.86 -0.71 -0.54
N SER A 326 3.01 -0.59 0.79
CA SER A 326 4.23 -0.07 1.44
C SER A 326 5.20 -1.19 1.77
N GLN A 327 6.46 -0.85 2.01
CA GLN A 327 7.50 -1.77 2.45
C GLN A 327 8.53 -0.99 3.31
N TRP A 328 9.06 -1.63 4.35
CA TRP A 328 10.09 -1.09 5.26
C TRP A 328 11.15 -2.15 5.55
N ASP A 329 12.36 -1.74 5.94
CA ASP A 329 13.45 -2.67 6.20
C ASP A 329 13.31 -3.32 7.58
N ASP A 330 13.00 -2.52 8.61
CA ASP A 330 12.71 -2.96 9.98
C ASP A 330 11.26 -2.69 10.38
N LEU A 331 10.55 -3.75 10.78
CA LEU A 331 9.14 -3.65 11.15
C LEU A 331 8.82 -4.34 12.47
N VAL A 332 8.05 -3.65 13.32
CA VAL A 332 7.41 -4.27 14.49
C VAL A 332 5.93 -4.52 14.16
N LEU A 333 5.53 -5.80 14.17
CA LEU A 333 4.15 -6.22 13.92
C LEU A 333 3.51 -6.75 15.20
N PHE A 334 2.55 -6.02 15.76
CA PHE A 334 1.74 -6.53 16.86
C PHE A 334 0.64 -7.44 16.33
N ASP A 335 0.71 -8.74 16.62
CA ASP A 335 -0.28 -9.71 16.15
C ASP A 335 -1.66 -9.41 16.76
N GLU A 336 -2.51 -8.81 15.93
CA GLU A 336 -3.94 -8.61 16.19
C GLU A 336 -4.80 -9.42 15.22
N SER A 337 -4.23 -10.46 14.61
CA SER A 337 -4.89 -11.31 13.61
C SER A 337 -6.20 -11.93 14.13
N TYR A 338 -6.32 -12.12 15.46
CA TYR A 338 -7.54 -12.60 16.13
C TYR A 338 -8.78 -11.73 15.83
N ALA A 339 -8.59 -10.43 15.57
CA ALA A 339 -9.68 -9.51 15.26
C ALA A 339 -10.26 -9.72 13.85
N PHE A 340 -9.59 -10.50 13.00
CA PHE A 340 -9.91 -10.67 11.58
C PHE A 340 -10.47 -12.06 11.25
N ARG A 341 -10.80 -12.89 12.24
CA ARG A 341 -11.56 -14.16 12.10
C ARG A 341 -11.06 -15.03 10.92
N GLU A 342 -11.89 -15.24 9.89
CA GLU A 342 -11.58 -16.02 8.68
C GLU A 342 -10.40 -15.45 7.87
N HIS A 343 -10.11 -14.17 8.02
CA HIS A 343 -8.97 -13.49 7.39
C HIS A 343 -7.73 -13.41 8.29
N ARG A 344 -7.69 -14.13 9.43
CA ARG A 344 -6.55 -14.16 10.37
C ARG A 344 -5.21 -14.38 9.65
N SER A 345 -5.12 -15.45 8.84
CA SER A 345 -3.87 -15.79 8.13
C SER A 345 -3.53 -14.77 7.06
N ARG A 346 -4.53 -14.22 6.35
CA ARG A 346 -4.31 -13.17 5.35
C ARG A 346 -3.80 -11.88 5.98
N TRP A 347 -4.33 -11.51 7.14
CA TRP A 347 -3.90 -10.34 7.89
C TRP A 347 -2.44 -10.47 8.30
N LEU A 348 -2.08 -11.60 8.93
CA LEU A 348 -0.73 -11.82 9.42
C LEU A 348 0.28 -11.96 8.26
N TYR A 349 -0.11 -12.66 7.19
CA TYR A 349 0.65 -12.73 5.94
C TYR A 349 0.90 -11.34 5.34
N THR A 350 -0.14 -10.51 5.26
CA THR A 350 -0.03 -9.15 4.71
C THR A 350 0.94 -8.32 5.54
N GLY A 351 0.84 -8.38 6.87
CA GLY A 351 1.74 -7.67 7.78
C GLY A 351 3.20 -8.11 7.66
N LEU A 352 3.46 -9.43 7.62
CA LEU A 352 4.81 -9.98 7.45
C LEU A 352 5.46 -9.52 6.14
N THR A 353 4.70 -9.55 5.04
CA THR A 353 5.22 -9.19 3.71
C THR A 353 5.43 -7.69 3.51
N ARG A 354 5.19 -6.85 4.54
CA ARG A 354 5.59 -5.43 4.53
C ARG A 354 7.05 -5.23 4.96
N ALA A 355 7.67 -6.21 5.61
CA ALA A 355 9.08 -6.16 5.96
C ALA A 355 9.95 -6.63 4.79
N ALA A 356 11.05 -5.92 4.53
CA ALA A 356 12.03 -6.27 3.51
C ALA A 356 13.19 -7.09 4.09
N GLU A 357 13.75 -6.62 5.22
CA GLU A 357 14.96 -7.22 5.82
C GLU A 357 14.63 -7.99 7.10
N LYS A 358 13.94 -7.36 8.06
CA LYS A 358 13.63 -7.98 9.35
C LYS A 358 12.28 -7.57 9.91
N VAL A 359 11.65 -8.51 10.63
CA VAL A 359 10.39 -8.29 11.34
C VAL A 359 10.47 -8.80 12.78
N THR A 360 10.03 -7.99 13.73
CA THR A 360 9.73 -8.41 15.10
C THR A 360 8.22 -8.58 15.23
N VAL A 361 7.76 -9.82 15.32
CA VAL A 361 6.34 -10.14 15.56
C VAL A 361 6.09 -10.25 17.06
N VAL A 362 5.15 -9.47 17.57
CA VAL A 362 4.75 -9.49 18.98
C VAL A 362 3.42 -10.23 19.11
N ILE A 363 3.43 -11.41 19.76
CA ILE A 363 2.23 -12.25 19.97
C ILE A 363 1.65 -12.11 21.38
#